data_AF-A0A4Y2UI50-F1
#
_entry.id   AF-A0A4Y2UI50-F1
#
_cell.length_a   1.000
_cell.length_b   1.000
_cell.length_c   1.000
_cell.angle_alpha   90.00
_cell.angle_beta   90.00
_cell.angle_gamma   90.00
#
_symmetry.space_group_name_H-M   'P 1'
#
loop_
_entity.id
_entity.type
_entity.pdbx_description
1 polymer ?
#
loop_
_entity_poly.entity_id
_entity_poly.type
_entity_poly.pdbx_seq_one_letter_code
_entity_poly.pdbx_strand_id
1 'polypeptide(L)'
;MSEFQRGMIVGARLSGASVTETANLLGFARSTVSAVMTAYTKEGKTTSSKHNSGRKSKLADRDRRVLKRIVARKHKQSLSEITSEMNSHLQDPVSSKTVKRELHAANIYGRVAIRKPLVTPTNAFKRRQWCRDHKCWSPQQWQQV
;
A
#
# COMPACT_ATOMS: atom_id res chain seq x y z
N MET A 1 -4.65 11.25 -23.11
CA MET A 1 -4.58 10.58 -24.43
C MET A 1 -4.61 9.08 -24.19
N SER A 2 -5.63 8.41 -24.73
CA SER A 2 -5.82 6.95 -24.59
C SER A 2 -4.86 6.17 -25.48
N GLU A 3 -4.68 4.87 -25.19
CA GLU A 3 -3.87 3.97 -26.03
C GLU A 3 -4.43 3.87 -27.45
N PHE A 4 -5.76 3.82 -27.58
CA PHE A 4 -6.44 3.84 -28.87
C PHE A 4 -6.08 5.08 -29.70
N GLN A 5 -6.10 6.27 -29.08
CA GLN A 5 -5.70 7.51 -29.75
C GLN A 5 -4.24 7.50 -30.21
N ARG A 6 -3.33 6.93 -29.41
CA ARG A 6 -1.92 6.75 -29.81
C ARG A 6 -1.79 5.77 -30.97
N GLY A 7 -2.58 4.70 -30.97
CA GLY A 7 -2.68 3.74 -32.08
C GLY A 7 -3.14 4.39 -33.38
N MET A 8 -4.18 5.24 -33.33
CA MET A 8 -4.64 5.99 -34.50
C MET A 8 -3.56 6.92 -35.08
N ILE A 9 -2.82 7.62 -34.20
CA ILE A 9 -1.70 8.48 -34.62
C ILE A 9 -0.63 7.67 -35.35
N VAL A 10 -0.23 6.52 -34.78
CA VAL A 10 0.78 5.64 -35.39
C VAL A 10 0.28 5.06 -36.71
N GLY A 11 -0.97 4.58 -36.76
CA GLY A 11 -1.57 4.03 -37.97
C GLY A 11 -1.62 5.04 -39.12
N ALA A 12 -2.07 6.27 -38.85
CA ALA A 12 -2.10 7.34 -39.85
C ALA A 12 -0.71 7.67 -40.39
N ARG A 13 0.30 7.73 -39.50
CA ARG A 13 1.69 8.00 -39.87
C ARG A 13 2.34 6.86 -40.66
N LEU A 14 2.04 5.61 -40.34
CA LEU A 14 2.51 4.44 -41.10
C LEU A 14 1.83 4.33 -42.47
N SER A 15 0.63 4.89 -42.62
CA SER A 15 -0.09 4.96 -43.90
C SER A 15 0.39 6.12 -44.81
N GLY A 16 1.45 6.83 -44.41
CA GLY A 16 2.09 7.89 -45.22
C GLY A 16 1.59 9.31 -44.93
N ALA A 17 0.61 9.51 -44.05
CA ALA A 17 0.11 10.86 -43.73
C ALA A 17 1.19 11.70 -43.02
N SER A 18 1.29 12.98 -43.34
CA SER A 18 2.21 13.91 -42.67
C SER A 18 1.82 14.17 -41.22
N VAL A 19 2.75 14.74 -40.44
CA VAL A 19 2.49 15.13 -39.03
C VAL A 19 1.35 16.15 -38.95
N THR A 20 1.29 17.10 -39.88
CA THR A 20 0.28 18.15 -39.92
C THR A 20 -1.10 17.58 -40.26
N GLU A 21 -1.18 16.72 -41.27
CA GLU A 21 -2.45 16.07 -41.65
C GLU A 21 -2.98 15.19 -40.52
N THR A 22 -2.11 14.40 -39.88
CA THR A 22 -2.48 13.55 -38.73
C THR A 22 -2.98 14.39 -37.55
N ALA A 23 -2.31 15.51 -37.27
CA ALA A 23 -2.68 16.43 -36.19
C ALA A 23 -4.06 17.06 -36.43
N ASN A 24 -4.31 17.54 -37.64
CA ASN A 24 -5.58 18.15 -38.03
C ASN A 24 -6.72 17.12 -38.05
N LEU A 25 -6.47 15.93 -38.61
CA LEU A 25 -7.45 14.85 -38.71
C LEU A 25 -7.91 14.35 -37.34
N LEU A 26 -6.98 14.17 -36.40
CA LEU A 26 -7.26 13.61 -35.07
C LEU A 26 -7.49 14.68 -33.99
N GLY A 27 -7.39 15.97 -34.34
CA GLY A 27 -7.58 17.08 -33.40
C GLY A 27 -6.51 17.19 -32.31
N PHE A 28 -5.26 16.81 -32.60
CA PHE A 28 -4.14 16.90 -31.66
C PHE A 28 -3.12 17.97 -32.07
N ALA A 29 -2.36 18.48 -31.10
CA ALA A 29 -1.23 19.34 -31.42
C ALA A 29 -0.15 18.56 -32.21
N ARG A 30 0.50 19.23 -33.16
CA ARG A 30 1.63 18.66 -33.93
C ARG A 30 2.74 18.11 -33.03
N SER A 31 3.00 18.77 -31.91
CA SER A 31 3.98 18.32 -30.91
C SER A 31 3.60 16.98 -30.29
N THR A 32 2.31 16.73 -30.04
CA THR A 32 1.81 15.46 -29.52
C THR A 32 1.97 14.33 -30.53
N VAL A 33 1.61 14.57 -31.80
CA VAL A 33 1.80 13.60 -32.88
C VAL A 33 3.29 13.24 -33.04
N SER A 34 4.16 14.26 -33.05
CA SER A 34 5.61 14.07 -33.11
C SER A 34 6.12 13.24 -31.92
N ALA A 35 5.73 13.60 -30.69
CA ALA A 35 6.15 12.89 -29.48
C ALA A 35 5.68 11.42 -29.45
N VAL A 36 4.45 11.13 -29.91
CA VAL A 36 3.93 9.77 -30.03
C VAL A 36 4.73 8.96 -31.04
N MET A 37 5.05 9.54 -32.21
CA MET A 37 5.88 8.87 -33.21
C MET A 37 7.31 8.65 -32.74
N THR A 38 7.93 9.62 -32.07
CA THR A 38 9.26 9.46 -31.48
C THR A 38 9.28 8.33 -30.45
N ALA A 39 8.26 8.25 -29.58
CA ALA A 39 8.14 7.17 -28.62
C ALA A 39 7.95 5.81 -29.31
N TYR A 40 7.10 5.74 -30.34
CA TYR A 40 6.87 4.51 -31.11
C TYR A 40 8.13 4.02 -31.83
N THR A 41 8.86 4.90 -32.52
CA THR A 41 10.11 4.53 -33.21
C THR A 41 11.19 4.06 -32.24
N LYS A 42 11.22 4.61 -31.01
CA LYS A 42 12.21 4.25 -29.99
C LYS A 42 11.86 2.96 -29.24
N GLU A 43 10.62 2.81 -28.80
CA GLU A 43 10.18 1.75 -27.87
C GLU A 43 9.41 0.62 -28.59
N GLY A 44 9.07 0.80 -29.87
CA GLY A 44 8.30 -0.17 -30.67
C GLY A 44 6.85 -0.34 -30.22
N LYS A 45 6.37 0.50 -29.30
CA LYS A 45 5.05 0.39 -28.66
C LYS A 45 4.39 1.76 -28.57
N THR A 46 3.07 1.77 -28.72
CA THR A 46 2.23 2.97 -28.51
C THR A 46 2.01 3.27 -27.03
N THR A 47 2.14 2.26 -26.18
CA THR A 47 1.97 2.33 -24.73
C THR A 47 3.26 2.79 -24.07
N SER A 48 3.21 3.83 -23.24
CA SER A 48 4.35 4.17 -22.40
C SER A 48 4.35 3.29 -21.16
N SER A 49 5.40 2.49 -20.96
CA SER A 49 5.60 1.73 -19.72
C SER A 49 6.06 2.61 -18.55
N LYS A 50 6.21 3.93 -18.76
CA LYS A 50 6.70 4.86 -17.74
C LYS A 50 5.59 5.13 -16.74
N HIS A 51 5.61 4.37 -15.65
CA HIS A 51 4.87 4.75 -14.45
C HIS A 51 5.55 5.97 -13.83
N ASN A 52 4.76 6.97 -13.43
CA ASN A 52 5.27 8.08 -12.62
C ASN A 52 5.69 7.52 -11.26
N SER A 53 6.98 7.23 -11.07
CA SER A 53 7.50 6.87 -9.76
C SER A 53 7.44 8.10 -8.87
N GLY A 54 6.80 7.99 -7.71
CA GLY A 54 6.86 9.04 -6.70
C GLY A 54 8.27 9.25 -6.15
N ARG A 55 8.41 10.22 -5.25
CA ARG A 55 9.68 10.46 -4.53
C ARG A 55 10.12 9.19 -3.81
N LYS A 56 11.41 8.82 -3.98
CA LYS A 56 12.02 7.69 -3.25
C LYS A 56 11.91 7.89 -1.74
N SER A 57 11.66 6.81 -0.99
CA SER A 57 11.66 6.86 0.48
C SER A 57 13.06 7.19 1.01
N LYS A 58 13.13 7.86 2.15
CA LYS A 58 14.38 8.11 2.87
C LYS A 58 14.98 6.85 3.50
N LEU A 59 14.16 5.84 3.78
CA LEU A 59 14.60 4.60 4.42
C LEU A 59 14.81 3.50 3.38
N ALA A 60 16.01 2.91 3.38
CA ALA A 60 16.34 1.72 2.62
C ALA A 60 15.82 0.45 3.32
N ASP A 61 15.89 -0.69 2.63
CA ASP A 61 15.42 -1.96 3.19
C ASP A 61 16.19 -2.39 4.45
N ARG A 62 17.46 -2.01 4.54
CA ARG A 62 18.27 -2.21 5.75
C ARG A 62 17.67 -1.46 6.94
N ASP A 63 17.29 -0.20 6.74
CA ASP A 63 16.74 0.66 7.78
C ASP A 63 15.38 0.15 8.24
N ARG A 64 14.55 -0.31 7.30
CA ARG A 64 13.26 -0.97 7.60
C ARG A 64 13.45 -2.21 8.48
N ARG A 65 14.49 -3.02 8.23
CA ARG A 65 14.82 -4.18 9.08
C ARG A 65 15.28 -3.78 10.46
N VAL A 66 16.09 -2.71 10.59
CA VAL A 66 16.51 -2.17 11.88
C VAL A 66 15.30 -1.66 12.68
N LEU A 67 14.41 -0.89 12.04
CA LEU A 67 13.20 -0.38 12.65
C LEU A 67 12.31 -1.51 13.21
N LYS A 68 12.08 -2.58 12.42
CA LYS A 68 11.33 -3.75 12.88
C LYS A 68 11.99 -4.43 14.08
N ARG A 69 13.33 -4.48 14.12
CA ARG A 69 14.08 -5.06 15.24
C ARG A 69 13.98 -4.23 16.51
N ILE A 70 14.05 -2.90 16.41
CA ILE A 70 13.88 -1.98 17.55
C ILE A 70 12.52 -2.24 18.21
N VAL A 71 11.46 -2.23 17.40
CA VAL A 71 10.08 -2.45 17.87
C VAL A 71 9.90 -3.85 18.48
N ALA A 72 10.46 -4.88 17.84
CA ALA A 72 10.34 -6.26 18.32
C ALA A 72 11.04 -6.48 19.67
N ARG A 73 12.16 -5.80 19.93
CA ARG A 73 12.88 -5.88 21.21
C ARG A 73 12.09 -5.24 22.34
N LYS A 74 11.40 -4.12 22.07
CA LYS A 74 10.72 -3.31 23.08
C LYS A 74 9.31 -2.89 22.62
N HIS A 75 8.39 -3.84 22.67
CA HIS A 75 6.98 -3.73 22.24
C HIS A 75 6.14 -2.58 22.86
N LYS A 76 6.62 -1.86 23.89
CA LYS A 76 5.89 -0.79 24.59
C LYS A 76 6.52 0.60 24.45
N GLN A 77 7.55 0.78 23.61
CA GLN A 77 8.16 2.08 23.41
C GLN A 77 7.20 3.08 22.73
N SER A 78 7.33 4.35 23.11
CA SER A 78 6.63 5.44 22.44
C SER A 78 7.23 5.70 21.05
N LEU A 79 6.45 6.33 20.17
CA LEU A 79 6.93 6.66 18.83
C LEU A 79 8.17 7.58 18.86
N SER A 80 8.24 8.49 19.83
CA SER A 80 9.40 9.38 20.02
C SER A 80 10.66 8.62 20.41
N GLU A 81 10.55 7.64 21.31
CA GLU A 81 11.66 6.77 21.70
C GLU A 81 12.15 5.93 20.51
N ILE A 82 11.23 5.30 19.77
CA ILE A 82 11.55 4.53 18.57
C ILE A 82 12.24 5.43 17.53
N THR A 83 11.77 6.65 17.36
CA THR A 83 12.36 7.61 16.41
C THR A 83 13.76 8.03 16.83
N SER A 84 13.98 8.29 18.13
CA SER A 84 15.29 8.64 18.67
C SER A 84 16.28 7.49 18.51
N GLU A 85 15.88 6.27 18.87
CA GLU A 85 16.70 5.05 18.72
C GLU A 85 17.01 4.79 17.24
N MET A 86 16.02 4.93 16.35
CA MET A 86 16.23 4.79 14.91
C MET A 86 17.23 5.82 14.36
N ASN A 87 17.09 7.09 14.75
CA ASN A 87 17.97 8.16 14.27
C ASN A 87 19.41 8.00 14.75
N SER A 88 19.66 7.32 15.87
CA SER A 88 21.02 6.97 16.31
C SER A 88 21.78 6.05 15.33
N HIS A 89 21.04 5.35 14.45
CA HIS A 89 21.60 4.44 13.46
C HIS A 89 21.67 5.03 12.04
N LEU A 90 21.15 6.24 11.83
CA LEU A 90 21.05 6.88 10.52
C LEU A 90 22.04 8.05 10.41
N GLN A 91 22.59 8.26 9.21
CA GLN A 91 23.36 9.48 8.92
C GLN A 91 22.43 10.70 8.81
N ASP A 92 21.31 10.54 8.10
CA ASP A 92 20.29 11.57 7.95
C ASP A 92 19.08 11.25 8.85
N PRO A 93 18.77 12.10 9.85
CA PRO A 93 17.66 11.85 10.75
C PRO A 93 16.31 11.93 10.03
N VAL A 94 15.39 11.06 10.45
CA VAL A 94 14.00 11.03 9.98
C VAL A 94 13.05 11.56 11.04
N SER A 95 11.92 12.10 10.58
CA SER A 95 10.86 12.56 11.47
C SER A 95 10.03 11.40 12.01
N SER A 96 9.39 11.62 13.16
CA SER A 96 8.44 10.66 13.74
C SER A 96 7.29 10.30 12.79
N LYS A 97 6.88 11.23 11.92
CA LYS A 97 5.85 10.98 10.89
C LYS A 97 6.33 9.97 9.85
N THR A 98 7.60 10.03 9.44
CA THR A 98 8.19 9.05 8.53
C THR A 98 8.25 7.68 9.20
N VAL A 99 8.75 7.61 10.44
CA VAL A 99 8.81 6.35 11.21
C VAL A 99 7.42 5.73 11.35
N LYS A 100 6.40 6.53 11.71
CA LYS A 100 5.01 6.05 11.83
C LYS A 100 4.46 5.49 10.52
N ARG A 101 4.71 6.16 9.39
CA ARG A 101 4.28 5.67 8.06
C ARG A 101 4.90 4.31 7.74
N GLU A 102 6.18 4.14 8.05
CA GLU A 102 6.91 2.90 7.79
C GLU A 102 6.46 1.75 8.72
N LEU A 103 6.12 2.06 9.97
CA LEU A 103 5.48 1.09 10.88
C LEU A 103 4.11 0.65 10.37
N HIS A 104 3.26 1.60 9.95
CA HIS A 104 1.95 1.26 9.39
C HIS A 104 2.06 0.46 8.08
N ALA A 105 3.01 0.80 7.22
CA ALA A 105 3.30 0.02 6.00
C ALA A 105 3.76 -1.42 6.33
N ALA A 106 4.39 -1.63 7.48
CA ALA A 106 4.72 -2.94 8.03
C ALA A 106 3.58 -3.58 8.83
N ASN A 107 2.36 -3.02 8.80
CA ASN A 107 1.19 -3.45 9.56
C ASN A 107 1.40 -3.44 11.10
N ILE A 108 2.30 -2.58 11.60
CA ILE A 108 2.57 -2.40 13.02
C ILE A 108 1.85 -1.15 13.50
N TYR A 109 1.04 -1.31 14.54
CA TYR A 109 0.29 -0.23 15.13
C TYR A 109 0.31 -0.31 16.65
N GLY A 110 0.25 0.86 17.30
CA GLY A 110 -0.14 0.93 18.70
C GLY A 110 -1.55 0.37 18.89
N ARG A 111 -1.72 -0.52 19.85
CA ARG A 111 -3.00 -1.08 20.28
C ARG A 111 -3.07 -1.02 21.79
N VAL A 112 -4.27 -0.76 22.30
CA VAL A 112 -4.57 -0.83 23.74
C VAL A 112 -5.45 -2.05 23.95
N ALA A 113 -5.09 -2.88 24.93
CA ALA A 113 -5.93 -4.00 25.31
C ALA A 113 -7.28 -3.48 25.81
N ILE A 114 -8.38 -3.99 25.25
CA ILE A 114 -9.72 -3.65 25.71
C ILE A 114 -9.91 -4.29 27.09
N ARG A 115 -10.38 -3.50 28.06
CA ARG A 115 -10.74 -4.01 29.38
C ARG A 115 -11.89 -5.00 29.21
N LYS A 116 -11.68 -6.25 29.58
CA LYS A 116 -12.76 -7.25 29.61
C LYS A 116 -13.75 -6.86 30.73
N PRO A 117 -15.07 -7.00 30.51
CA PRO A 117 -16.04 -6.80 31.58
C PRO A 117 -15.72 -7.77 32.74
N LEU A 118 -15.89 -7.29 33.97
CA LEU A 118 -15.69 -8.12 35.14
C LEU A 118 -16.74 -9.24 35.15
N VAL A 119 -16.30 -10.48 35.15
CA VAL A 119 -17.18 -11.63 35.35
C VAL A 119 -17.25 -11.88 36.86
N THR A 120 -18.41 -11.61 37.46
CA THR A 120 -18.64 -11.90 38.88
C THR A 120 -18.51 -13.41 39.14
N PRO A 121 -18.14 -13.84 40.37
CA PRO A 121 -18.05 -15.26 40.71
C PRO A 121 -19.33 -16.04 40.38
N THR A 122 -20.49 -15.43 40.63
CA THR A 122 -21.80 -16.00 40.28
C THR A 122 -21.96 -16.23 38.78
N ASN A 123 -21.60 -15.25 37.95
CA ASN A 123 -21.69 -15.38 36.50
C ASN A 123 -20.64 -16.36 35.95
N ALA A 124 -19.46 -16.42 36.54
CA ALA A 124 -18.44 -17.41 36.19
C ALA A 124 -18.92 -18.84 36.47
N PHE A 125 -19.56 -19.05 37.64
CA PHE A 125 -20.18 -20.32 37.99
C PHE A 125 -21.28 -20.70 37.00
N LYS A 126 -22.24 -19.79 36.74
CA LYS A 126 -23.34 -20.03 35.80
C LYS A 126 -22.84 -20.38 34.40
N ARG A 127 -21.86 -19.65 33.88
CA ARG A 127 -21.23 -19.93 32.57
C ARG A 127 -20.58 -21.32 32.55
N ARG A 128 -19.83 -21.67 33.61
CA ARG A 128 -19.19 -22.98 33.72
C ARG A 128 -20.21 -24.11 33.80
N GLN A 129 -21.27 -23.92 34.58
CA GLN A 129 -22.33 -24.91 34.75
C GLN A 129 -23.07 -25.11 33.43
N TRP A 130 -23.44 -24.01 32.75
CA TRP A 130 -24.05 -24.07 31.43
C TRP A 130 -23.22 -24.88 30.44
N CYS A 131 -21.91 -24.62 30.34
CA CYS A 131 -21.02 -25.42 29.48
C CYS A 131 -20.96 -26.90 29.86
N ARG A 132 -21.09 -27.25 31.15
CA ARG A 132 -21.11 -28.65 31.62
C ARG A 132 -22.41 -29.34 31.25
N ASP A 133 -23.54 -28.67 31.50
CA ASP A 133 -24.87 -29.19 31.19
C ASP A 133 -25.05 -29.42 29.69
N HIS A 134 -24.37 -28.62 28.87
CA HIS A 134 -24.47 -28.62 27.41
C HIS A 134 -23.29 -29.34 26.74
N LYS A 135 -22.43 -30.05 27.50
CA LYS A 135 -21.21 -30.70 26.98
C LYS A 135 -21.51 -31.74 25.90
N CYS A 136 -22.64 -32.44 26.01
CA CYS A 136 -23.03 -33.55 25.14
C CYS A 136 -24.03 -33.13 24.05
N TRP A 137 -24.21 -31.82 23.83
CA TRP A 137 -25.17 -31.33 22.85
C TRP A 137 -24.81 -31.67 21.41
N SER A 138 -25.81 -32.07 20.65
CA SER A 138 -25.71 -32.31 19.20
C SER A 138 -25.61 -30.99 18.42
N PRO A 139 -25.05 -31.00 17.20
CA PRO A 139 -25.01 -29.83 16.34
C PRO A 139 -26.38 -29.19 16.08
N GLN A 140 -27.46 -29.98 15.99
CA GLN A 140 -28.82 -29.46 15.85
C GLN A 140 -29.28 -28.70 17.10
N GLN A 141 -28.88 -29.12 18.30
CA GLN A 141 -29.19 -28.40 19.55
C GLN A 141 -28.40 -27.09 19.66
N TRP A 142 -27.15 -27.05 19.18
CA TRP A 142 -26.36 -25.81 19.13
C TRP A 142 -26.94 -24.74 18.20
N GLN A 143 -27.73 -25.10 17.20
CA GLN A 143 -28.39 -24.14 16.30
C GLN A 143 -29.57 -23.40 16.95
N GLN A 144 -30.03 -23.85 18.12
CA GLN A 144 -31.19 -23.31 18.83
C GLN A 144 -30.81 -22.32 19.95
N VAL A 145 -29.53 -21.99 20.10
CA VAL A 145 -28.98 -21.07 21.14
C VAL A 145 -28.36 -19.85 20.50
#